data_AF-A0AAD7ZD51-F1
#
_entry.id   AF-A0AAD7ZD51-F1
#
_cell.length_a   1.000
_cell.length_b   1.000
_cell.length_c   1.000
_cell.angle_alpha   90.00
_cell.angle_beta   90.00
_cell.angle_gamma   90.00
#
_symmetry.space_group_name_H-M   'P 1'
#
loop_
_entity.id
_entity.type
_entity.pdbx_description
1 polymer ?
#
loop_
_entity_poly.entity_id
_entity_poly.type
_entity_poly.pdbx_seq_one_letter_code
_entity_poly.pdbx_strand_id
1 'polypeptide(L)' 'MVLKVYNNLMSQPSRAILLFLKANNIPFENISVNLAKGEHFTEEYEKLNPLKKVPVIDDSGFLLRE' A
#
# COMPACT_ATOMS: atom_id res chain seq x y z
N MET A 1 9.71 3.50 -14.11
CA MET A 1 9.09 2.57 -13.14
C MET A 1 8.01 3.36 -12.41
N VAL A 2 6.83 2.78 -12.21
CA VAL A 2 5.70 3.48 -11.59
C VAL A 2 5.66 3.12 -10.10
N LEU A 3 5.36 4.11 -9.24
CA LEU A 3 5.19 3.92 -7.80
C LEU A 3 4.10 2.88 -7.52
N LYS A 4 4.30 1.93 -6.62
CA LYS A 4 3.27 0.95 -6.22
C LYS A 4 2.74 1.25 -4.84
N VAL A 5 1.42 1.15 -4.66
CA VAL A 5 0.76 1.42 -3.39
C VAL A 5 -0.11 0.23 -2.99
N TYR A 6 0.36 -0.56 -2.03
CA TYR A 6 -0.39 -1.66 -1.44
C TYR A 6 -1.35 -1.11 -0.39
N ASN A 7 -2.66 -1.23 -0.59
CA ASN A 7 -3.63 -0.52 0.25
C ASN A 7 -5.01 -1.20 0.33
N ASN A 8 -5.85 -0.68 1.22
CA ASN A 8 -7.27 -1.01 1.25
C ASN A 8 -8.09 0.21 1.66
N LEU A 9 -9.21 0.48 0.97
CA LEU A 9 -10.03 1.66 1.23
C LEU A 9 -10.73 1.67 2.60
N MET A 10 -10.80 0.56 3.33
CA MET A 10 -11.25 0.56 4.74
C MET A 10 -10.25 1.27 5.66
N SER A 11 -8.94 1.23 5.34
CA SER A 11 -7.89 1.90 6.10
C SER A 11 -7.88 3.41 5.84
N GLN A 12 -8.00 4.21 6.91
CA GLN A 12 -7.93 5.68 6.81
C GLN A 12 -6.57 6.16 6.28
N PRO A 13 -5.42 5.64 6.74
CA PRO A 13 -4.11 6.00 6.19
C PRO A 13 -3.98 5.66 4.69
N SER A 14 -4.55 4.54 4.25
CA SER A 14 -4.59 4.17 2.83
C SER A 14 -5.32 5.21 1.99
N ARG A 15 -6.49 5.66 2.45
CA ARG A 15 -7.26 6.71 1.74
C ARG A 15 -6.49 8.03 1.67
N ALA A 16 -5.78 8.41 2.73
CA ALA A 16 -4.98 9.64 2.77
C ALA A 16 -3.87 9.62 1.70
N ILE A 17 -3.11 8.52 1.60
CA ILE A 17 -2.06 8.36 0.59
C ILE A 17 -2.63 8.39 -0.83
N LEU A 18 -3.70 7.63 -1.10
CA LEU A 18 -4.32 7.62 -2.42
C LEU A 18 -4.85 9.00 -2.84
N LEU A 19 -5.43 9.76 -1.90
CA LEU A 19 -5.90 11.11 -2.16
C LEU A 19 -4.73 12.06 -2.47
N PHE A 20 -3.65 11.99 -1.68
CA PHE A 20 -2.45 12.78 -1.91
C PHE A 20 -1.86 12.55 -3.31
N LEU A 21 -1.72 11.28 -3.72
CA LEU A 21 -1.15 10.93 -5.02
C LEU A 21 -2.04 11.43 -6.17
N LYS A 22 -3.35 11.22 -6.06
CA LYS A 22 -4.33 11.70 -7.05
C LYS A 22 -4.35 13.23 -7.14
N ALA A 23 -4.40 13.93 -6.01
CA ALA A 23 -4.45 15.39 -5.96
C ALA A 23 -3.21 16.05 -6.58
N ASN A 24 -2.05 15.38 -6.52
CA ASN A 24 -0.80 15.87 -7.09
C ASN A 24 -0.48 15.28 -8.48
N ASN A 25 -1.41 14.55 -9.10
CA ASN A 25 -1.21 13.88 -10.39
C ASN A 25 0.05 12.98 -10.43
N ILE A 26 0.42 12.38 -9.30
CA ILE A 26 1.55 11.46 -9.23
C ILE A 26 1.09 10.12 -9.81
N PRO A 27 1.74 9.57 -10.84
CA PRO A 27 1.36 8.29 -11.41
C PRO A 27 1.75 7.16 -10.45
N PHE A 28 0.81 6.24 -10.19
CA PHE A 28 1.05 5.08 -9.34
C PHE A 28 0.19 3.88 -9.78
N GLU A 29 0.67 2.68 -9.48
CA GLU A 29 -0.06 1.43 -9.52
C GLU A 29 -0.76 1.21 -8.18
N ASN A 30 -2.08 1.03 -8.23
CA ASN A 30 -2.89 0.75 -7.05
C ASN A 30 -3.01 -0.77 -6.85
N ILE A 31 -2.39 -1.30 -5.79
CA ILE A 31 -2.43 -2.72 -5.45
C ILE A 31 -3.37 -2.90 -4.27
N SER A 32 -4.55 -3.48 -4.52
CA SER A 32 -5.54 -3.76 -3.48
C SER A 32 -5.12 -4.95 -2.63
N VAL A 33 -5.16 -4.80 -1.32
CA VAL A 33 -4.94 -5.85 -0.31
C VAL A 33 -6.26 -6.11 0.39
N ASN A 34 -6.83 -7.30 0.27
CA ASN A 34 -8.11 -7.64 0.89
C ASN A 34 -7.95 -7.91 2.39
N LEU A 35 -8.20 -6.89 3.21
CA LEU A 35 -8.10 -7.01 4.66
C LEU A 35 -9.13 -7.98 5.25
N ALA A 36 -10.33 -8.07 4.68
CA ALA A 36 -11.39 -8.97 5.17
C ALA A 36 -11.03 -10.44 4.96
N LYS A 37 -10.23 -10.75 3.93
CA LYS A 37 -9.67 -12.10 3.69
C LYS A 37 -8.34 -12.34 4.41
N GLY A 38 -7.81 -11.36 5.13
CA GLY A 38 -6.54 -11.48 5.84
C GLY A 38 -5.31 -11.48 4.93
N GLU A 39 -5.37 -10.91 3.71
CA GLU A 39 -4.24 -10.92 2.77
C GLU A 39 -2.97 -10.20 3.31
N HIS A 40 -3.14 -9.30 4.27
CA HIS A 40 -2.03 -8.63 4.96
C HIS A 40 -1.29 -9.54 5.96
N PHE A 41 -1.84 -10.72 6.27
CA PHE A 41 -1.22 -11.70 7.15
C PHE A 41 -0.44 -12.79 6.41
N THR A 42 -0.46 -12.82 5.08
CA THR A 42 0.30 -13.82 4.32
C THR A 42 1.80 -13.59 4.44
N GLU A 43 2.59 -14.65 4.23
CA GLU A 43 4.05 -14.56 4.23
C GLU A 43 4.57 -13.65 3.12
N GLU A 44 3.89 -13.58 1.95
CA GLU A 44 4.29 -12.66 0.90
C GLU A 44 4.11 -11.20 1.33
N TYR A 45 3.00 -10.89 2.01
CA TYR A 45 2.77 -9.54 2.51
C TYR A 45 3.69 -9.18 3.68
N GLU A 46 4.01 -10.13 4.55
CA GLU A 46 4.96 -9.92 5.65
C GLU A 46 6.36 -9.53 5.15
N LYS A 47 6.81 -10.08 4.02
CA LYS A 47 8.05 -9.65 3.34
C LYS A 47 7.97 -8.19 2.87
N LEU A 48 6.78 -7.73 2.49
CA LEU A 48 6.51 -6.34 2.10
C LEU A 48 6.37 -5.39 3.29
N ASN A 49 5.79 -5.83 4.42
CA ASN A 49 5.70 -5.07 5.66
C ASN A 49 5.58 -6.01 6.86
N PRO A 50 6.65 -6.14 7.68
CA PRO A 50 6.63 -7.00 8.87
C PRO A 50 5.55 -6.63 9.89
N LEU A 51 5.05 -5.40 9.88
CA LEU A 51 3.95 -4.95 10.75
C LEU A 51 2.57 -5.45 10.28
N LYS A 52 2.48 -6.05 9.09
CA LYS A 52 1.24 -6.60 8.52
C LYS A 52 0.14 -5.54 8.42
N LYS A 53 0.51 -4.30 8.06
CA LYS A 53 -0.41 -3.15 7.94
C LYS A 53 -0.37 -2.55 6.54
N VAL A 54 -1.49 -1.92 6.17
CA VAL A 54 -1.62 -1.06 4.99
C VAL A 54 -1.74 0.42 5.40
N PRO A 55 -1.27 1.38 4.58
CA PRO A 55 -0.65 1.19 3.27
C PRO A 55 0.86 0.87 3.34
N VAL A 56 1.40 0.37 2.23
CA VAL A 56 2.85 0.26 1.96
C VAL A 56 3.12 0.87 0.60
N ILE A 57 4.17 1.66 0.50
CA ILE A 57 4.62 2.24 -0.77
C ILE A 57 5.91 1.53 -1.20
N ASP A 58 5.94 1.07 -2.44
CA ASP A 58 7.14 0.55 -3.11
C ASP A 58 7.54 1.51 -4.24
N ASP A 59 8.65 2.21 -4.03
CA ASP A 59 9.29 3.02 -5.05
C ASP A 59 10.56 2.32 -5.54
N SER A 60 10.39 1.51 -6.58
CA SER A 60 11.52 0.85 -7.26
C SER A 60 12.40 0.02 -6.32
N GLY A 61 11.79 -0.67 -5.36
CA GLY A 61 12.45 -1.50 -4.36
C GLY A 61 12.68 -0.80 -3.02
N PHE A 62 12.48 0.52 -2.94
CA PHE A 62 12.43 1.22 -1.66
C PHE A 62 11.05 1.07 -1.03
N LEU A 63 10.99 0.42 0.14
CA LEU A 63 9.74 0.13 0.85
C LEU A 63 9.54 1.08 2.01
N LEU A 64 8.54 1.97 1.89
CA LEU A 64 8.11 2.86 2.98
C LEU A 64 6.98 2.19 3.77
N ARG A 65 7.23 1.97 5.07
CA ARG A 65 6.37 1.22 6.01
C ARG A 65 6.33 2.01 7.32
N GLU A 66 5.13 2.34 7.82
CA GLU A 66 4.88 2.96 9.13
C GLU A 66 3.85 2.10 9.91
#